data_AF-A0A3N5Z8D0-F1
#
_entry.id   AF-A0A3N5Z8D0-F1
#
_cell.length_a   1.000
_cell.length_b   1.000
_cell.length_c   1.000
_cell.angle_alpha   90.00
_cell.angle_beta   90.00
_cell.angle_gamma   90.00
#
_symmetry.space_group_name_H-M   'P 1'
#
loop_
_entity.id
_entity.type
_entity.pdbx_description
1 polymer ?
#
loop_
_entity_poly.entity_id
_entity_poly.type
_entity_poly.pdbx_seq_one_letter_code
_entity_poly.pdbx_strand_id
1 'polypeptide(L)'
;MKIKLSHFAFFPLVMTCQVAADPLKDASNKLCEKVKECTFQEMAKEQGLPPEMKAMVEGVLVKMCTKFTPDTIEQSMGNAKLTDLATECVESLAALSCNDFKEPENSATPACKKLEREAEKYN
;
A
#
# COMPACT_ATOMS: atom_id res chain seq x y z
N MET A 1 34.49 49.92 -20.68
CA MET A 1 35.08 48.78 -19.96
C MET A 1 34.34 47.52 -20.40
N LYS A 2 35.04 46.54 -21.00
CA LYS A 2 34.46 45.40 -21.73
C LYS A 2 34.00 44.31 -20.76
N ILE A 3 32.71 43.95 -20.79
CA ILE A 3 32.13 42.81 -20.04
C ILE A 3 32.58 41.52 -20.76
N LYS A 4 33.51 40.78 -20.15
CA LYS A 4 33.86 39.43 -20.62
C LYS A 4 32.82 38.45 -20.05
N LEU A 5 31.89 38.02 -20.91
CA LEU A 5 31.14 36.77 -20.72
C LEU A 5 32.16 35.61 -20.73
N SER A 6 32.61 35.21 -19.54
CA SER A 6 33.31 33.94 -19.35
C SER A 6 32.25 32.90 -19.00
N HIS A 7 32.13 31.90 -19.86
CA HIS A 7 31.33 30.70 -19.67
C HIS A 7 31.70 30.01 -18.35
N PHE A 8 31.02 30.37 -17.26
CA PHE A 8 30.82 29.47 -16.13
C PHE A 8 29.60 28.65 -16.49
N ALA A 9 29.81 27.37 -16.73
CA ALA A 9 28.77 26.37 -16.86
C ALA A 9 27.83 26.49 -15.65
N PHE A 10 26.72 27.20 -15.84
CA PHE A 10 25.62 27.29 -14.89
C PHE A 10 24.88 25.95 -15.02
N PHE A 11 25.45 24.94 -14.35
CA PHE A 11 24.83 23.64 -14.19
C PHE A 11 23.45 23.91 -13.58
N PRO A 12 22.35 23.62 -14.30
CA PRO A 12 21.03 23.84 -13.73
C PRO A 12 20.97 22.88 -12.54
N LEU A 13 20.88 23.44 -11.34
CA LEU A 13 20.46 22.70 -10.16
C LEU A 13 19.00 22.34 -10.40
N VAL A 14 18.79 21.27 -11.18
CA VAL A 14 17.49 20.63 -11.33
C VAL A 14 17.22 20.05 -9.94
N MET A 15 16.47 20.80 -9.14
CA MET A 15 15.86 20.30 -7.92
C MET A 15 14.85 19.24 -8.36
N THR A 16 15.33 18.01 -8.56
CA THR A 16 14.46 16.85 -8.69
C THR A 16 13.76 16.72 -7.35
N CYS A 17 12.51 17.17 -7.25
CA CYS A 17 11.60 16.67 -6.23
C CYS A 17 11.57 15.15 -6.42
N GLN A 18 12.38 14.43 -5.65
CA GLN A 18 12.18 13.01 -5.44
C GLN A 18 10.86 12.93 -4.69
N VAL A 19 9.77 12.74 -5.43
CA VAL A 19 8.50 12.28 -4.88
C VAL A 19 8.80 10.89 -4.34
N ALA A 20 9.26 10.80 -3.09
CA ALA A 20 9.41 9.54 -2.40
C ALA A 20 8.00 8.97 -2.27
N ALA A 21 7.72 7.92 -3.05
CA ALA A 21 6.52 7.13 -2.83
C ALA A 21 6.64 6.55 -1.42
N ASP A 22 5.67 6.88 -0.57
CA ASP A 22 5.54 6.30 0.77
C ASP A 22 5.40 4.78 0.63
N PRO A 23 6.36 3.98 1.13
CA PRO A 23 6.37 2.53 0.97
C PRO A 23 5.11 1.86 1.52
N LEU A 24 4.60 2.37 2.64
CA LEU A 24 3.39 1.85 3.25
C LEU A 24 2.18 2.15 2.36
N LYS A 25 2.13 3.34 1.76
CA LYS A 25 1.08 3.68 0.78
C LYS A 25 1.05 2.70 -0.39
N ASP A 26 2.22 2.40 -0.94
CA ASP A 26 2.34 1.50 -2.08
C ASP A 26 1.94 0.06 -1.69
N ALA A 27 2.40 -0.41 -0.53
CA ALA A 27 1.99 -1.69 0.04
C ALA A 27 0.46 -1.76 0.25
N SER A 28 -0.14 -0.72 0.83
CA SER A 28 -1.59 -0.66 1.04
C SER A 28 -2.37 -0.68 -0.27
N ASN A 29 -1.90 0.00 -1.31
CA ASN A 29 -2.50 -0.06 -2.64
C ASN A 29 -2.42 -1.48 -3.24
N LYS A 30 -1.28 -2.16 -3.10
CA LYS A 30 -1.11 -3.55 -3.54
C LYS A 30 -2.07 -4.49 -2.82
N LEU A 31 -2.20 -4.36 -1.50
CA LEU A 31 -3.15 -5.15 -0.72
C LEU A 31 -4.59 -4.88 -1.16
N CYS A 32 -4.90 -3.64 -1.52
CA CYS A 32 -6.21 -3.26 -2.04
C CYS A 32 -6.56 -3.89 -3.38
N GLU A 33 -5.62 -3.86 -4.32
CA GLU A 33 -5.78 -4.59 -5.58
C GLU A 33 -5.90 -6.11 -5.32
N LYS A 34 -5.20 -6.64 -4.31
CA LYS A 34 -5.32 -8.05 -3.92
C LYS A 34 -6.73 -8.40 -3.44
N VAL A 35 -7.29 -7.61 -2.52
CA VAL A 35 -8.67 -7.80 -2.04
C VAL A 35 -9.63 -7.81 -3.22
N LYS A 36 -9.49 -6.84 -4.13
CA LYS A 36 -10.32 -6.71 -5.33
C LYS A 36 -10.20 -7.91 -6.26
N GLU A 37 -8.99 -8.35 -6.54
CA GLU A 37 -8.72 -9.55 -7.34
C GLU A 37 -9.42 -10.77 -6.71
N CYS A 38 -9.21 -10.99 -5.40
CA CYS A 38 -9.74 -12.16 -4.71
C CYS A 38 -11.26 -12.14 -4.58
N THR A 39 -11.87 -10.96 -4.41
CA THR A 39 -13.32 -10.77 -4.44
C THR A 39 -13.87 -11.09 -5.82
N PHE A 40 -13.31 -10.53 -6.89
CA PHE A 40 -13.80 -10.83 -8.24
C PHE A 40 -13.58 -12.28 -8.65
N GLN A 41 -12.52 -12.93 -8.17
CA GLN A 41 -12.30 -14.34 -8.42
C GLN A 41 -13.38 -15.22 -7.77
N GLU A 42 -13.82 -14.93 -6.54
CA GLU A 42 -14.96 -15.66 -5.95
C GLU A 42 -16.25 -15.37 -6.68
N MET A 43 -16.50 -14.10 -6.99
CA MET A 43 -17.70 -13.70 -7.70
C MET A 43 -17.78 -14.30 -9.10
N ALA A 44 -16.65 -14.58 -9.75
CA ALA A 44 -16.60 -15.28 -11.04
C ALA A 44 -16.87 -16.79 -10.92
N LYS A 45 -16.70 -17.39 -9.73
CA LYS A 45 -17.12 -18.79 -9.47
C LYS A 45 -18.64 -18.89 -9.35
N GLU A 46 -19.31 -17.83 -8.91
CA GLU A 46 -20.75 -17.72 -8.98
C GLU A 46 -21.17 -17.30 -10.40
N GLN A 47 -22.07 -18.06 -11.04
CA GLN A 47 -22.42 -17.79 -12.44
C GLN A 47 -23.07 -16.41 -12.60
N GLY A 48 -22.43 -15.54 -13.38
CA GLY A 48 -23.11 -14.43 -14.05
C GLY A 48 -23.27 -13.15 -13.24
N LEU A 49 -22.16 -12.50 -12.87
CA LEU A 49 -22.25 -11.10 -12.46
C LEU A 49 -22.37 -10.16 -13.68
N PRO A 50 -23.48 -9.40 -13.81
CA PRO A 50 -23.57 -8.37 -14.83
C PRO A 50 -22.51 -7.28 -14.58
N PRO A 51 -21.97 -6.65 -15.65
CA PRO A 51 -20.92 -5.61 -15.53
C PRO A 51 -21.27 -4.46 -14.58
N GLU A 52 -22.55 -4.14 -14.46
CA GLU A 52 -23.07 -3.11 -13.56
C GLU A 52 -22.84 -3.45 -12.07
N MET A 53 -22.99 -4.72 -11.70
CA MET A 53 -22.76 -5.20 -10.34
C MET A 53 -21.24 -5.23 -10.01
N LYS A 54 -20.40 -5.49 -11.01
CA LYS A 54 -18.94 -5.39 -10.89
C LYS A 54 -18.48 -3.98 -10.55
N ALA A 55 -19.02 -2.98 -11.26
CA ALA A 55 -18.71 -1.57 -11.03
C ALA A 55 -19.17 -1.08 -9.64
N MET A 56 -20.32 -1.59 -9.17
CA MET A 56 -20.81 -1.30 -7.82
C MET A 56 -19.87 -1.84 -6.74
N VAL A 57 -19.42 -3.10 -6.87
CA VAL A 57 -18.49 -3.73 -5.93
C VAL A 57 -17.13 -3.05 -5.95
N GLU A 58 -16.62 -2.71 -7.13
CA GLU A 58 -15.37 -1.96 -7.27
C GLU A 58 -15.42 -0.62 -6.52
N GLY A 59 -16.52 0.12 -6.65
CA GLY A 59 -16.71 1.39 -5.93
C GLY A 59 -16.75 1.23 -4.41
N VAL A 60 -17.28 0.12 -3.89
CA VAL A 60 -17.26 -0.19 -2.45
C VAL A 60 -15.85 -0.54 -1.99
N LEU A 61 -15.14 -1.40 -2.74
CA LEU A 61 -13.77 -1.81 -2.43
C LEU A 61 -12.80 -0.63 -2.44
N VAL A 62 -12.90 0.26 -3.42
CA VAL A 62 -12.08 1.49 -3.48
C VAL A 62 -12.31 2.37 -2.26
N LYS A 63 -13.54 2.51 -1.78
CA LYS A 63 -13.85 3.27 -0.55
C LYS A 63 -13.37 2.59 0.73
N MET A 64 -13.27 1.27 0.75
CA MET A 64 -12.63 0.55 1.86
C MET A 64 -11.12 0.75 1.82
N CYS A 65 -10.56 0.80 0.62
CA CYS A 65 -9.14 0.99 0.38
C CYS A 65 -8.59 2.35 0.79
N THR A 66 -9.38 3.41 0.65
CA THR A 66 -8.99 4.75 1.13
C THR A 66 -8.85 4.84 2.66
N LYS A 67 -9.36 3.86 3.42
CA LYS A 67 -9.14 3.79 4.88
C LYS A 67 -7.74 3.32 5.26
N PHE A 68 -6.99 2.70 4.35
CA PHE A 68 -5.59 2.33 4.55
C PHE A 68 -4.63 3.44 4.12
N THR A 69 -5.07 4.70 4.14
CA THR A 69 -4.21 5.82 3.78
C THR A 69 -3.07 5.97 4.79
N PRO A 70 -1.85 6.27 4.32
CA PRO A 70 -0.68 6.41 5.19
C PRO A 70 -0.90 7.46 6.28
N ASP A 71 -1.59 8.55 5.97
CA ASP A 71 -1.94 9.59 6.93
C ASP A 71 -2.67 9.03 8.16
N THR A 72 -3.51 8.01 7.99
CA THR A 72 -4.23 7.33 9.08
C THR A 72 -3.31 6.37 9.85
N ILE A 73 -2.35 5.74 9.16
CA ILE A 73 -1.46 4.73 9.74
C ILE A 73 -0.25 5.38 10.44
N GLU A 74 0.40 6.36 9.83
CA GLU A 74 1.48 7.14 10.47
C GLU A 74 0.99 7.87 11.72
N GLN A 75 -0.18 8.51 11.68
CA GLN A 75 -0.75 9.18 12.85
C GLN A 75 -1.10 8.20 13.98
N SER A 76 -1.45 6.95 13.67
CA SER A 76 -1.82 5.95 14.67
C SER A 76 -0.62 5.19 15.24
N MET A 77 0.46 5.02 14.49
CA MET A 77 1.63 4.26 14.96
C MET A 77 2.69 5.13 15.63
N GLY A 78 2.90 6.39 15.21
CA GLY A 78 3.85 7.33 15.82
C GLY A 78 5.31 6.85 15.89
N ASN A 79 5.66 5.75 15.21
CA ASN A 79 6.92 5.04 15.36
C ASN A 79 7.34 4.43 14.01
N ALA A 80 8.45 4.93 13.46
CA ALA A 80 8.98 4.51 12.16
C ALA A 80 9.22 2.99 12.08
N LYS A 81 9.66 2.35 13.18
CA LYS A 81 9.86 0.90 13.22
C LYS A 81 8.53 0.14 13.08
N LEU A 82 7.45 0.64 13.70
CA LEU A 82 6.13 0.04 13.54
C LEU A 82 5.60 0.26 12.11
N THR A 83 5.83 1.44 11.53
CA THR A 83 5.50 1.73 10.12
C THR A 83 6.20 0.78 9.15
N ASP A 84 7.49 0.50 9.36
CA ASP A 84 8.25 -0.45 8.52
C ASP A 84 7.71 -1.87 8.66
N LEU A 85 7.46 -2.33 9.88
CA LEU A 85 6.89 -3.66 10.14
C LEU A 85 5.46 -3.80 9.59
N ALA A 86 4.68 -2.71 9.61
CA ALA A 86 3.37 -2.67 9.00
C ALA A 86 3.45 -2.78 7.48
N THR A 87 4.43 -2.10 6.87
CA THR A 87 4.71 -2.23 5.43
C THR A 87 5.03 -3.68 5.08
N GLU A 88 5.96 -4.32 5.81
CA GLU A 88 6.31 -5.74 5.61
C GLU A 88 5.09 -6.67 5.74
N CYS A 89 4.24 -6.43 6.75
CA CYS A 89 3.01 -7.21 6.96
C CYS A 89 2.05 -7.07 5.78
N VAL A 90 1.74 -5.85 5.37
CA VAL A 90 0.82 -5.55 4.26
C VAL A 90 1.33 -6.12 2.94
N GLU A 91 2.63 -6.01 2.66
CA GLU A 91 3.23 -6.63 1.46
C GLU A 91 3.12 -8.15 1.48
N SER A 92 3.35 -8.78 2.64
CA SER A 92 3.25 -10.24 2.76
C SER A 92 1.82 -10.74 2.53
N LEU A 93 0.81 -9.97 2.94
CA LEU A 93 -0.60 -10.28 2.70
C LEU A 93 -0.98 -10.12 1.23
N ALA A 94 -0.49 -9.05 0.58
CA ALA A 94 -0.72 -8.82 -0.85
C ALA A 94 -0.12 -9.95 -1.72
N ALA A 95 0.93 -10.61 -1.24
CA ALA A 95 1.60 -11.71 -1.94
C ALA A 95 0.91 -13.09 -1.80
N LEU A 96 -0.08 -13.24 -0.91
CA LEU A 96 -0.79 -14.51 -0.71
C LEU A 96 -1.56 -14.94 -1.97
N SER A 97 -1.87 -16.24 -2.10
CA SER A 97 -2.89 -16.66 -3.07
C SER A 97 -4.27 -16.21 -2.60
N CYS A 98 -5.24 -16.08 -3.50
CA CYS A 98 -6.60 -15.71 -3.10
C CYS A 98 -7.34 -16.80 -2.32
N ASN A 99 -6.83 -18.04 -2.30
CA ASN A 99 -7.32 -19.06 -1.39
C ASN A 99 -6.74 -18.82 0.01
N ASP A 100 -5.42 -18.59 0.10
CA ASP A 100 -4.75 -18.33 1.37
C ASP A 100 -5.18 -17.00 2.00
N PHE A 101 -5.47 -15.98 1.19
CA PHE A 101 -5.94 -14.68 1.65
C PHE A 101 -7.30 -14.74 2.36
N LYS A 102 -8.14 -15.72 2.02
CA LYS A 102 -9.50 -15.86 2.59
C LYS A 102 -9.52 -16.63 3.90
N GLU A 103 -8.50 -17.45 4.11
CA GLU A 103 -8.36 -18.24 5.33
C GLU A 103 -7.80 -17.33 6.44
N PRO A 104 -8.57 -17.06 7.52
CA PRO A 104 -8.12 -16.17 8.60
C PRO A 104 -6.82 -16.66 9.24
N GLU A 105 -6.61 -17.98 9.28
CA GLU A 105 -5.42 -18.62 9.83
C GLU A 105 -4.14 -18.31 9.03
N ASN A 106 -4.30 -18.07 7.73
CA ASN A 106 -3.21 -17.77 6.80
C ASN A 106 -2.94 -16.26 6.66
N SER A 107 -3.86 -15.44 7.18
CA SER A 107 -3.70 -13.98 7.32
C SER A 107 -2.65 -13.61 8.39
N ALA A 108 -2.30 -14.55 9.28
CA ALA A 108 -1.29 -14.38 10.32
C ALA A 108 0.13 -14.71 9.80
N THR A 109 0.55 -13.99 8.76
CA THR A 109 1.87 -14.19 8.15
C THR A 109 3.00 -13.96 9.17
N PRO A 110 4.20 -14.51 8.94
CA PRO A 110 5.34 -14.25 9.83
C PRO A 110 5.65 -12.75 10.01
N ALA A 111 5.43 -11.94 8.97
CA ALA A 111 5.63 -10.49 9.01
C ALA A 111 4.57 -9.80 9.89
N CYS A 112 3.30 -10.17 9.76
CA CYS A 112 2.24 -9.63 10.61
C CYS A 112 2.42 -10.03 12.09
N LYS A 113 2.83 -11.28 12.37
CA LYS A 113 3.19 -11.72 13.74
C LYS A 113 4.38 -10.96 14.33
N LYS A 114 5.32 -10.51 13.48
CA LYS A 114 6.46 -9.68 13.91
C LYS A 114 5.99 -8.27 14.27
N LEU A 115 5.10 -7.68 13.48
CA LEU A 115 4.45 -6.40 13.79
C LEU A 115 3.69 -6.48 15.12
N GLU A 116 2.80 -7.48 15.29
CA GLU A 116 1.97 -7.65 16.50
C GLU A 116 2.83 -7.68 17.76
N ARG A 117 3.86 -8.55 17.80
CA ARG A 117 4.79 -8.65 18.94
C ARG A 117 5.57 -7.37 19.22
N GLU A 118 5.85 -6.57 18.20
CA GLU A 118 6.53 -5.29 18.40
C GLU A 118 5.56 -4.22 18.91
N ALA A 119 4.34 -4.19 18.40
CA ALA A 119 3.28 -3.27 18.82
C ALA A 119 2.83 -3.53 20.26
N GLU A 120 2.83 -4.78 20.73
CA GLU A 120 2.56 -5.16 22.12
C GLU A 120 3.48 -4.46 23.14
N LYS A 121 4.68 -4.04 22.73
CA LYS A 121 5.63 -3.33 23.62
C LYS A 121 5.22 -1.89 23.93
N TYR A 122 4.25 -1.36 23.19
CA TYR A 122 3.76 0.02 23.31
C TYR A 122 2.34 0.08 23.90
N ASN A 123 1.75 -1.05 24.28
CA ASN A 123 0.49 -1.18 25.03
C ASN A 123 0.76 -1.51 26.50
#